data_AF-A0A528MX85-F1
#
_entry.id   AF-A0A528MX85-F1
#
_cell.length_a   1.000
_cell.length_b   1.000
_cell.length_c   1.000
_cell.angle_alpha   90.00
_cell.angle_beta   90.00
_cell.angle_gamma   90.00
#
_symmetry.space_group_name_H-M   'P 1'
#
loop_
_entity.id
_entity.type
_entity.pdbx_description
1 polymer ?
#
loop_
_entity_poly.entity_id
_entity_poly.type
_entity_poly.pdbx_seq_one_letter_code
_entity_poly.pdbx_strand_id
1 'polypeptide(L)' 'LPKTTRIRVWDSTAELRYLVVPMRPKGTDGWSEERLADLVTRDAMIGTGLAREPA' A
#
# COMPACT_ATOMS: atom_id res chain seq x y z
N LEU A 1 -0.06 -5.78 -12.18
CA LEU A 1 -1.42 -5.20 -11.99
C LEU A 1 -2.26 -5.50 -13.23
N PRO A 2 -3.59 -5.65 -13.11
CA PRO A 2 -4.48 -5.77 -14.26
C PRO A 2 -4.29 -4.61 -15.26
N LYS A 3 -4.50 -4.87 -16.55
CA LYS A 3 -4.32 -3.85 -17.61
C LYS A 3 -5.24 -2.63 -17.45
N THR A 4 -6.36 -2.80 -16.76
CA THR A 4 -7.34 -1.75 -16.48
C THR A 4 -6.99 -0.89 -15.26
N THR A 5 -5.94 -1.24 -14.51
CA THR A 5 -5.51 -0.47 -13.34
C THR A 5 -4.79 0.80 -13.78
N ARG A 6 -5.37 1.96 -13.44
CA ARG A 6 -4.74 3.27 -13.67
C ARG A 6 -3.55 3.44 -12.74
N ILE A 7 -2.40 3.79 -13.30
CA ILE A 7 -1.19 4.13 -12.55
C ILE A 7 -1.04 5.65 -12.53
N ARG A 8 -0.73 6.21 -11.36
CA ARG A 8 -0.35 7.62 -11.18
C ARG A 8 1.02 7.65 -10.52
N VAL A 9 1.94 8.40 -11.10
CA VAL A 9 3.27 8.61 -10.55
C VAL A 9 3.31 10.02 -9.99
N TRP A 10 3.72 10.15 -8.73
CA TRP A 10 3.94 11.43 -8.08
C TRP A 10 5.44 11.67 -8.01
N ASP A 11 5.90 12.70 -8.70
CA ASP A 11 7.27 13.18 -8.60
C ASP A 11 7.36 14.17 -7.44
N SER A 12 8.22 13.89 -6.46
CA SER A 12 8.32 14.67 -5.21
C SER A 12 9.28 15.84 -5.37
N THR A 13 9.07 16.67 -6.40
CA THR A 13 9.94 17.80 -6.78
C THR A 13 9.75 19.06 -5.93
N ALA A 14 8.68 19.11 -5.13
CA ALA A 14 8.38 20.21 -4.21
C ALA A 14 8.47 19.75 -2.75
N GLU A 15 8.12 20.63 -1.81
CA GLU A 15 8.15 20.33 -0.37
C GLU A 15 7.07 19.32 0.05
N LEU A 16 6.08 19.06 -0.80
CA LEU A 16 5.05 18.06 -0.54
C LEU A 16 5.69 16.67 -0.36
N ARG A 17 5.15 15.92 0.60
CA ARG A 17 5.53 14.54 0.87
C ARG A 17 4.29 13.66 0.72
N TYR A 18 4.43 12.63 -0.09
CA TYR A 18 3.35 11.68 -0.37
C TYR A 18 3.60 10.38 0.38
N LEU A 19 2.51 9.79 0.86
CA LEU A 19 2.48 8.42 1.34
C LEU A 19 1.45 7.66 0.50
N VAL A 20 1.80 6.46 0.06
CA VAL A 20 0.84 5.55 -0.55
C VAL A 20 0.14 4.78 0.55
N VAL A 21 -1.19 4.83 0.56
CA VAL A 21 -2.02 3.94 1.38
C VAL A 21 -2.35 2.72 0.53
N PRO A 22 -1.79 1.53 0.81
CA PRO A 22 -2.05 0.35 0.00
C PRO A 22 -3.48 -0.15 0.18
N MET A 23 -3.97 -0.88 -0.81
CA MET A 23 -5.25 -1.60 -0.69
C MET A 23 -5.15 -2.66 0.41
N ARG A 24 -6.20 -2.78 1.23
CA ARG A 24 -6.30 -3.82 2.24
C ARG A 24 -6.33 -5.22 1.58
N PRO A 25 -5.43 -6.15 1.96
CA PRO A 25 -5.47 -7.53 1.48
C PRO A 25 -6.75 -8.26 1.89
N LYS A 26 -7.22 -9.17 1.05
CA LYS A 26 -8.35 -10.06 1.38
C LYS A 26 -7.98 -10.98 2.55
N GLY A 27 -8.99 -11.51 3.26
CA GLY A 27 -8.77 -12.43 4.39
C GLY A 27 -8.28 -11.76 5.67
N THR A 28 -8.27 -10.43 5.71
CA THR A 28 -7.89 -9.65 6.89
C THR A 28 -9.10 -9.12 7.68
N ASP A 29 -10.31 -9.58 7.37
CA ASP A 29 -11.54 -9.13 8.03
C ASP A 29 -11.47 -9.32 9.55
N GLY A 30 -11.87 -8.28 10.31
CA GLY A 30 -11.83 -8.30 11.77
C GLY A 30 -10.44 -8.24 12.41
N TRP A 31 -9.35 -8.12 11.63
CA TRP A 31 -8.01 -7.94 12.20
C TRP A 31 -7.90 -6.61 12.96
N SER A 32 -7.07 -6.61 14.00
CA SER A 32 -6.70 -5.39 14.71
C SER A 32 -5.79 -4.50 13.86
N GLU A 33 -5.65 -3.25 14.27
CA GLU A 33 -4.76 -2.29 13.62
C GLU A 33 -3.31 -2.78 13.62
N GLU A 34 -2.82 -3.28 14.74
CA GLU A 34 -1.43 -3.74 14.88
C GLU A 34 -1.14 -4.88 13.90
N ARG A 35 -2.08 -5.82 13.79
CA ARG A 35 -1.93 -6.96 12.88
C ARG A 35 -2.00 -6.55 11.41
N LEU A 36 -2.77 -5.50 11.08
CA LEU A 36 -2.80 -4.93 9.73
C LEU A 36 -1.51 -4.19 9.40
N ALA A 37 -0.93 -3.47 10.37
CA ALA A 37 0.32 -2.74 10.21
C ALA A 37 1.49 -3.66 9.82
N ASP A 38 1.53 -4.89 10.35
CA ASP A 38 2.54 -5.90 10.00
C ASP A 38 2.54 -6.28 8.50
N LEU A 39 1.42 -6.09 7.80
CA LEU A 39 1.31 -6.32 6.36
C LEU A 39 1.81 -5.14 5.52
N VAL A 40 1.89 -3.94 6.12
CA VAL A 40 2.27 -2.70 5.42
C VAL A 40 3.78 -2.54 5.46
N THR A 41 4.42 -2.80 4.33
CA THR A 41 5.87 -2.61 4.18
C THR A 41 6.21 -1.20 3.71
N ARG A 42 7.48 -0.81 3.85
CA ARG A 42 8.01 0.44 3.27
C ARG A 42 7.70 0.55 1.78
N ASP A 43 7.91 -0.53 1.02
CA ASP A 43 7.71 -0.52 -0.42
C ASP A 43 6.21 -0.36 -0.78
N ALA A 44 5.31 -0.91 0.05
CA ALA A 44 3.88 -0.67 -0.08
C ALA A 44 3.49 0.80 0.22
N MET A 45 4.18 1.43 1.16
CA MET A 45 3.99 2.85 1.50
C MET A 45 4.61 3.82 0.46
N ILE A 46 5.56 3.37 -0.34
CA ILE A 46 6.13 4.12 -1.48
C ILE A 46 5.32 3.88 -2.76
N GLY A 47 4.61 2.76 -2.87
CA GLY A 47 3.83 2.36 -4.04
C GLY A 47 4.58 1.48 -5.04
N THR A 48 5.73 0.95 -4.65
CA THR A 48 6.52 -0.02 -5.45
C THR A 48 6.18 -1.47 -5.11
N GLY A 49 5.51 -1.71 -3.97
CA GLY A 49 5.00 -3.01 -3.55
C GLY A 49 3.51 -2.98 -3.22
N LEU A 50 2.91 -4.15 -3.11
CA LEU A 50 1.60 -4.31 -2.48
C LEU A 50 1.80 -4.63 -0.98
N ALA A 51 0.76 -4.41 -0.16
CA ALA A 51 0.75 -4.96 1.19
C ALA A 51 0.89 -6.49 1.13
N ARG A 52 1.55 -7.08 2.12
CA ARG A 52 1.73 -8.53 2.19
C ARG A 52 0.37 -9.21 2.31
N GLU A 53 0.21 -10.36 1.65
CA GLU A 53 -0.96 -11.19 1.86
C GLU A 53 -0.85 -11.87 3.23
N PRO A 54 -1.96 -12.00 3.97
CA PRO A 54 -1.99 -12.84 5.16
C PRO A 54 -1.67 -14.29 4.75
N ALA A 55 -0.86 -14.97 5.57
CA ALA A 55 -0.59 -16.40 5.43
C ALA A 55 -1.86 -17.24 5.67
#